data_AF-A0A823DIQ6-F1
#
_entry.id   AF-A0A823DIQ6-F1
#
_cell.length_a   1.000
_cell.length_b   1.000
_cell.length_c   1.000
_cell.angle_alpha   90.00
_cell.angle_beta   90.00
_cell.angle_gamma   90.00
#
_symmetry.space_group_name_H-M   'P 1'
#
loop_
_entity.id
_entity.type
_entity.pdbx_description
1 polymer ?
#
loop_
_entity_poly.entity_id
_entity_poly.type
_entity_poly.pdbx_seq_one_letter_code
_entity_poly.pdbx_strand_id
1 'polypeptide(L)'
;MDGTIEIEVNGTKIRYGALTERSNFTKEEWNAIYTQIVKEQSGKYEKYKDNQEVINIIGELIDLENRYEALLELLPTNLSKAGTHPKWVADEVEKNTFERDITQSDAIRIINDRDSTDKEKLKDLYELLELDSYEEF
;
A
#
# COMPACT_ATOMS: atom_id res chain seq x y z
N MET A 1 -16.80 5.90 -0.24
CA MET A 1 -17.25 4.52 0.10
C MET A 1 -16.46 4.13 1.34
N ASP A 2 -17.01 3.37 2.28
CA ASP A 2 -16.37 2.99 3.57
C ASP A 2 -15.04 2.19 3.41
N GLY A 3 -14.56 1.95 2.18
CA GLY A 3 -13.30 1.26 1.88
C GLY A 3 -13.21 -0.18 2.40
N THR A 4 -14.24 -0.68 3.08
CA THR A 4 -14.27 -2.01 3.66
C THR A 4 -14.70 -3.06 2.66
N ILE A 5 -13.92 -4.12 2.57
CA ILE A 5 -14.23 -5.36 1.87
C ILE A 5 -14.74 -6.42 2.86
N GLU A 6 -15.62 -7.27 2.37
CA GLU A 6 -16.07 -8.47 3.08
C GLU A 6 -15.68 -9.71 2.27
N ILE A 7 -14.95 -10.62 2.91
CA ILE A 7 -14.48 -11.87 2.30
C ILE A 7 -14.75 -13.04 3.23
N GLU A 8 -14.85 -14.25 2.67
CA GLU A 8 -14.97 -15.49 3.43
C GLU A 8 -13.74 -16.37 3.18
N VAL A 9 -13.04 -16.74 4.26
CA VAL A 9 -11.86 -17.60 4.23
C VAL A 9 -12.09 -18.75 5.19
N ASN A 10 -12.12 -19.99 4.67
CA ASN A 10 -12.33 -21.21 5.47
C ASN A 10 -13.56 -21.16 6.39
N GLY A 11 -14.69 -20.60 5.90
CA GLY A 11 -15.93 -20.44 6.67
C GLY A 11 -15.91 -19.30 7.71
N THR A 12 -14.81 -18.55 7.78
CA THR A 12 -14.71 -17.34 8.61
C THR A 12 -14.97 -16.11 7.75
N LYS A 13 -15.96 -15.30 8.14
CA LYS A 13 -16.20 -13.99 7.52
C LYS A 13 -15.23 -12.96 8.07
N ILE A 14 -14.56 -12.26 7.16
CA ILE A 14 -13.60 -11.22 7.46
C ILE A 14 -14.14 -9.93 6.87
N ARG A 15 -14.28 -8.93 7.73
CA ARG A 15 -14.50 -7.55 7.32
C ARG A 15 -13.19 -6.81 7.51
N TYR A 16 -12.68 -6.25 6.44
CA TYR A 16 -11.39 -5.59 6.41
C TYR A 16 -11.51 -4.24 5.71
N GLY A 17 -10.83 -3.23 6.23
CA GLY A 17 -10.73 -1.90 5.64
C GLY A 17 -9.54 -1.14 6.22
N ALA A 18 -9.23 0.01 5.65
CA ALA A 18 -8.03 0.81 5.95
C ALA A 18 -7.77 1.06 7.45
N LEU A 19 -8.82 1.25 8.26
CA LEU A 19 -8.71 1.51 9.70
C LEU A 19 -8.89 0.25 10.57
N THR A 20 -8.78 -0.95 9.98
CA THR A 20 -8.91 -2.20 10.73
C THR A 20 -7.73 -2.37 11.69
N GLU A 21 -8.03 -2.36 13.00
CA GLU A 21 -7.03 -2.50 14.06
C GLU A 21 -6.56 -3.95 14.26
N ARG A 22 -7.32 -4.93 13.76
CA ARG A 22 -6.92 -6.34 13.77
C ARG A 22 -5.72 -6.53 12.85
N SER A 23 -4.58 -6.93 13.40
CA SER A 23 -3.35 -7.20 12.63
C SER A 23 -2.97 -8.68 12.54
N ASN A 24 -3.67 -9.56 13.28
CA ASN A 24 -3.38 -10.99 13.36
C ASN A 24 -4.14 -11.82 12.30
N PHE A 25 -4.00 -11.44 11.03
CA PHE A 25 -4.45 -12.27 9.93
C PHE A 25 -3.41 -13.32 9.58
N THR A 26 -3.87 -14.53 9.28
CA THR A 26 -3.05 -15.60 8.72
C THR A 26 -2.62 -15.26 7.30
N LYS A 27 -1.64 -16.00 6.75
CA LYS A 27 -1.17 -15.79 5.38
C LYS A 27 -2.28 -15.98 4.37
N GLU A 28 -3.15 -16.97 4.58
CA GLU A 28 -4.30 -17.26 3.73
C GLU A 28 -5.33 -16.13 3.76
N GLU A 29 -5.58 -15.56 4.94
CA GLU A 29 -6.46 -14.40 5.09
C GLU A 29 -5.88 -13.17 4.39
N TRP A 30 -4.58 -12.88 4.57
CA TRP A 30 -3.92 -11.78 3.87
C TRP A 30 -3.94 -11.94 2.34
N ASN A 31 -3.67 -13.15 1.83
CA ASN A 31 -3.77 -13.42 0.40
C ASN A 31 -5.18 -13.11 -0.12
N ALA A 32 -6.22 -13.50 0.62
CA ALA A 32 -7.61 -13.27 0.23
C ALA A 32 -7.98 -11.78 0.29
N ILE A 33 -7.53 -11.06 1.32
CA ILE A 33 -7.69 -9.60 1.47
C ILE A 33 -7.07 -8.89 0.26
N TYR A 34 -5.78 -9.12 -0.01
CA TYR A 34 -5.07 -8.48 -1.11
C TYR A 34 -5.65 -8.84 -2.48
N THR A 35 -6.05 -10.11 -2.67
CA THR A 35 -6.73 -10.52 -3.90
C THR A 35 -8.01 -9.73 -4.14
N GLN A 36 -8.80 -9.50 -3.09
CA GLN A 36 -10.04 -8.73 -3.19
C GLN A 36 -9.77 -7.25 -3.46
N ILE A 37 -8.80 -6.65 -2.77
CA ILE A 37 -8.35 -5.27 -3.00
C ILE A 37 -7.93 -5.08 -4.47
N VAL A 38 -7.11 -5.99 -5.00
CA VAL A 38 -6.63 -5.93 -6.40
C VAL A 38 -7.78 -6.08 -7.40
N LYS A 39 -8.76 -6.96 -7.14
CA LYS A 39 -9.96 -7.11 -7.98
C LYS A 39 -10.77 -5.82 -8.06
N GLU A 40 -10.95 -5.15 -6.93
CA GLU A 40 -11.82 -3.99 -6.83
C GLU A 40 -11.16 -2.69 -7.32
N GLN A 41 -9.85 -2.55 -7.12
CA GLN A 41 -9.19 -1.24 -7.20
C GLN A 41 -8.10 -1.13 -8.28
N SER A 42 -7.50 -2.23 -8.72
CA SER A 42 -6.30 -2.14 -9.58
C SER A 42 -6.55 -2.22 -11.09
N GLY A 43 -7.66 -2.85 -11.51
CA GLY A 43 -7.86 -3.28 -12.91
C GLY A 43 -6.85 -4.32 -13.44
N LYS A 44 -5.87 -4.72 -12.64
CA LYS A 44 -4.75 -5.61 -13.02
C LYS A 44 -4.99 -7.08 -12.62
N TYR A 45 -6.09 -7.38 -11.92
CA TYR A 45 -6.36 -8.73 -11.43
C TYR A 45 -6.32 -9.79 -12.54
N GLU A 46 -7.03 -9.59 -13.66
CA GLU A 46 -7.07 -10.57 -14.74
C GLU A 46 -5.70 -10.85 -15.37
N LYS A 47 -4.77 -9.88 -15.33
CA LYS A 47 -3.41 -10.04 -15.84
C LYS A 47 -2.54 -10.91 -14.92
N TYR A 48 -2.75 -10.83 -13.60
CA TYR A 48 -1.87 -11.45 -12.61
C TYR A 48 -2.55 -12.51 -11.73
N LYS A 49 -3.80 -12.91 -12.02
CA LYS A 49 -4.59 -13.83 -11.19
C LYS A 49 -3.93 -15.19 -10.90
N ASP A 50 -3.04 -15.64 -11.78
CA ASP A 50 -2.33 -16.92 -11.63
C ASP A 50 -1.00 -16.77 -10.85
N ASN A 51 -0.65 -15.55 -10.43
CA ASN A 51 0.56 -15.25 -9.66
C ASN A 51 0.21 -14.56 -8.34
N GLN A 52 0.00 -15.36 -7.30
CA GLN A 52 -0.39 -14.87 -5.98
C GLN A 52 0.64 -13.91 -5.37
N GLU A 53 1.93 -14.09 -5.63
CA GLU A 53 2.97 -13.21 -5.10
C GLU A 53 2.85 -11.80 -5.67
N VAL A 54 2.62 -11.68 -6.97
CA VAL A 54 2.39 -10.38 -7.62
C VAL A 54 1.07 -9.75 -7.14
N ILE A 55 0.01 -10.54 -7.01
CA ILE A 55 -1.27 -10.07 -6.44
C ILE A 55 -1.07 -9.53 -5.02
N ASN A 56 -0.31 -10.22 -4.19
CA ASN A 56 -0.03 -9.78 -2.82
C ASN A 56 0.72 -8.45 -2.80
N ILE A 57 1.75 -8.28 -3.65
CA ILE A 57 2.50 -7.03 -3.69
C ILE A 57 1.61 -5.87 -4.14
N ILE A 58 0.84 -6.04 -5.21
CA ILE A 58 -0.08 -4.98 -5.67
C ILE A 58 -1.12 -4.66 -4.59
N GLY A 59 -1.69 -5.68 -3.96
CA GLY A 59 -2.70 -5.48 -2.91
C GLY A 59 -2.16 -4.83 -1.66
N GLU A 60 -0.93 -5.14 -1.24
CA GLU A 60 -0.23 -4.51 -0.12
C GLU A 60 0.03 -3.02 -0.39
N LEU A 61 0.42 -2.66 -1.61
CA LEU A 61 0.62 -1.26 -2.01
C LEU A 61 -0.68 -0.46 -1.99
N ILE A 62 -1.75 -1.02 -2.54
CA ILE A 62 -3.08 -0.39 -2.52
C ILE A 62 -3.63 -0.29 -1.09
N ASP A 63 -3.41 -1.32 -0.26
CA ASP A 63 -3.77 -1.29 1.16
C ASP A 63 -3.05 -0.17 1.92
N LEU A 64 -1.75 -0.01 1.65
CA LEU A 64 -0.94 1.05 2.24
C LEU A 64 -1.47 2.44 1.84
N GLU A 65 -1.77 2.66 0.56
CA GLU A 65 -2.38 3.90 0.06
C GLU A 65 -3.71 4.19 0.76
N ASN A 66 -4.62 3.20 0.81
CA ASN A 66 -5.91 3.33 1.49
C ASN A 66 -5.77 3.67 2.98
N ARG A 67 -4.80 3.07 3.67
CA ARG A 67 -4.48 3.38 5.07
C ARG A 67 -4.02 4.82 5.23
N TYR A 68 -3.17 5.31 4.34
CA TYR A 68 -2.72 6.70 4.35
C TYR A 68 -3.87 7.68 4.13
N GLU A 69 -4.71 7.45 3.11
CA GLU A 69 -5.87 8.31 2.85
C GLU A 69 -6.83 8.34 4.05
N ALA A 70 -7.14 7.18 4.63
CA ALA A 70 -8.02 7.11 5.80
C ALA A 70 -7.44 7.84 7.02
N LEU A 71 -6.12 7.76 7.24
CA LEU A 71 -5.46 8.51 8.30
C LEU A 71 -5.46 10.02 8.05
N LEU A 72 -5.31 10.45 6.78
CA LEU A 72 -5.44 11.87 6.39
C LEU A 72 -6.84 12.41 6.65
N GLU A 73 -7.88 11.62 6.37
CA GLU A 73 -9.27 12.00 6.66
C GLU A 73 -9.56 12.16 8.17
N LEU A 74 -8.84 11.41 9.02
CA LEU A 74 -8.95 11.50 10.47
C LEU A 74 -8.19 12.70 11.07
N LEU A 75 -7.36 13.40 10.29
CA LEU A 75 -6.62 14.55 10.80
C LEU A 75 -7.59 15.64 11.29
N PRO A 76 -7.37 16.20 12.50
CA PRO A 76 -8.21 17.25 13.00
C PRO A 76 -8.09 18.50 12.11
N THR A 77 -9.19 18.91 11.49
CA THR A 77 -9.29 20.19 10.78
C THR A 77 -9.02 21.41 11.68
N ASN A 78 -8.95 21.23 13.00
CA ASN A 78 -8.77 22.27 14.01
C ASN A 78 -7.33 22.43 14.54
N LEU A 79 -6.33 21.67 14.04
CA LEU A 79 -4.91 21.95 14.34
C LEU A 79 -4.33 23.06 13.44
N SER A 80 -5.13 23.57 12.51
CA SER A 80 -4.93 24.87 11.87
C SER A 80 -5.13 25.97 12.92
N LYS A 81 -4.06 26.68 13.32
CA LYS A 81 -4.22 28.03 13.88
C LYS A 81 -5.10 28.78 12.87
N ALA A 82 -6.21 29.39 13.32
CA ALA A 82 -7.19 30.04 12.46
C ALA A 82 -6.52 30.76 11.26
N GLY A 83 -6.72 30.21 10.05
CA GLY A 83 -6.14 30.74 8.81
C GLY A 83 -5.13 29.85 8.08
N THR A 84 -4.69 28.72 8.63
CA THR A 84 -3.82 27.79 7.89
C THR A 84 -4.64 26.98 6.88
N HIS A 85 -4.36 27.20 5.59
CA HIS A 85 -5.01 26.52 4.48
C HIS A 85 -4.72 25.00 4.56
N PRO A 86 -5.72 24.10 4.42
CA PRO A 86 -5.51 22.66 4.54
C PRO A 86 -4.38 22.11 3.67
N LYS A 87 -4.19 22.67 2.46
CA LYS A 87 -3.05 22.34 1.60
C LYS A 87 -1.69 22.58 2.24
N TRP A 88 -1.52 23.61 3.05
CA TRP A 88 -0.23 23.87 3.71
C TRP A 88 0.08 22.86 4.81
N VAL A 89 -0.94 22.35 5.50
CA VAL A 89 -0.75 21.27 6.47
C VAL A 89 -0.36 19.98 5.75
N ALA A 90 -1.04 19.66 4.63
CA ALA A 90 -0.68 18.53 3.79
C ALA A 90 0.75 18.64 3.24
N ASP A 91 1.12 19.80 2.67
CA ASP A 91 2.45 20.05 2.12
C ASP A 91 3.54 20.00 3.22
N GLU A 92 3.24 20.36 4.46
CA GLU A 92 4.22 20.35 5.56
C GLU A 92 4.35 18.98 6.25
N VAL A 93 3.26 18.19 6.27
CA VAL A 93 3.27 16.77 6.63
C VAL A 93 4.02 15.96 5.58
N GLU A 94 3.82 16.24 4.28
CA GLU A 94 4.60 15.68 3.17
C GLU A 94 6.09 15.98 3.35
N LYS A 95 6.47 17.23 3.65
CA LYS A 95 7.88 17.60 3.88
C LYS A 95 8.52 17.00 5.14
N ASN A 96 7.78 16.77 6.22
CA ASN A 96 8.35 16.31 7.50
C ASN A 96 8.15 14.81 7.77
N THR A 97 7.20 14.16 7.09
CA THR A 97 6.88 12.73 7.28
C THR A 97 7.31 11.91 6.08
N PHE A 98 7.57 12.55 4.95
CA PHE A 98 7.98 11.94 3.69
C PHE A 98 9.34 12.52 3.28
N GLU A 99 10.43 12.10 3.93
CA GLU A 99 11.71 12.11 3.23
C GLU A 99 11.61 11.07 2.12
N ARG A 100 11.06 11.48 0.98
CA ARG A 100 10.84 10.65 -0.21
C ARG A 100 12.08 9.82 -0.52
N ASP A 101 13.27 10.41 -0.40
CA ASP A 101 14.54 9.73 -0.61
C ASP A 101 14.78 8.59 0.39
N ILE A 102 14.42 8.77 1.67
CA ILE A 102 14.50 7.71 2.69
C ILE A 102 13.47 6.61 2.41
N THR A 103 12.22 6.97 2.11
CA THR A 103 11.16 5.99 1.81
C THR A 103 11.47 5.19 0.55
N GLN A 104 11.97 5.85 -0.49
CA GLN A 104 12.44 5.19 -1.72
C GLN A 104 13.64 4.29 -1.41
N SER A 105 14.61 4.75 -0.60
CA SER A 105 15.76 3.94 -0.18
C SER A 105 15.35 2.70 0.62
N ASP A 106 14.39 2.82 1.53
CA ASP A 106 13.87 1.71 2.30
C ASP A 106 13.10 0.72 1.44
N ALA A 107 12.26 1.20 0.51
CA ALA A 107 11.56 0.35 -0.46
C ALA A 107 12.55 -0.41 -1.36
N ILE A 108 13.56 0.28 -1.89
CA ILE A 108 14.64 -0.30 -2.69
C ILE A 108 15.40 -1.35 -1.90
N ARG A 109 15.76 -1.07 -0.64
CA ARG A 109 16.45 -2.02 0.23
C ARG A 109 15.59 -3.27 0.45
N ILE A 110 14.31 -3.13 0.73
CA ILE A 110 13.39 -4.26 0.91
C ILE A 110 13.25 -5.09 -0.37
N ILE A 111 13.22 -4.43 -1.53
CA ILE A 111 13.17 -5.07 -2.85
C ILE A 111 14.47 -5.84 -3.13
N ASN A 112 15.63 -5.25 -2.82
CA ASN A 112 16.95 -5.83 -3.08
C ASN A 112 17.36 -6.91 -2.06
N ASP A 113 16.94 -6.81 -0.80
CA ASP A 113 17.18 -7.83 0.24
C ASP A 113 16.36 -9.11 0.01
N ARG A 114 15.33 -9.06 -0.85
CA ARG A 114 14.61 -10.25 -1.28
C ARG A 114 15.36 -10.88 -2.45
N ASP A 115 15.77 -12.13 -2.26
CA ASP A 115 16.55 -12.96 -3.20
C ASP A 115 15.74 -13.34 -4.46
N SER A 116 15.32 -12.32 -5.21
CA SER A 116 14.55 -12.43 -6.44
C SER A 116 15.50 -12.43 -7.63
N THR A 117 15.77 -13.61 -8.18
CA THR A 117 16.60 -13.78 -9.39
C THR A 117 15.92 -13.32 -10.68
N ASP A 118 14.65 -12.90 -10.62
CA ASP A 118 13.82 -12.56 -11.78
C ASP A 118 13.84 -11.04 -12.05
N LYS A 119 14.82 -10.61 -12.85
CA LYS A 119 15.09 -9.19 -13.16
C LYS A 119 13.93 -8.46 -13.84
N GLU A 120 13.08 -9.18 -14.59
CA GLU A 120 11.96 -8.58 -15.31
C GLU A 120 10.84 -8.18 -14.34
N LYS A 121 10.60 -8.99 -13.30
CA LYS A 121 9.62 -8.67 -12.24
C LYS A 121 10.08 -7.54 -11.33
N LEU A 122 11.38 -7.48 -11.04
CA LEU A 122 11.95 -6.35 -10.31
C LEU A 122 11.72 -5.06 -11.09
N LYS A 123 11.99 -5.06 -12.40
CA LYS A 123 11.78 -3.89 -13.26
C LYS A 123 10.33 -3.40 -13.24
N ASP A 124 9.35 -4.29 -13.39
CA ASP A 124 7.92 -3.94 -13.28
C ASP A 124 7.59 -3.32 -11.92
N LEU A 125 8.27 -3.74 -10.85
CA LEU A 125 8.09 -3.19 -9.49
C LEU A 125 8.69 -1.79 -9.33
N TYR A 126 9.90 -1.57 -9.85
CA TYR A 126 10.55 -0.26 -9.85
C TYR A 126 9.74 0.75 -10.68
N GLU A 127 9.22 0.34 -11.86
CA GLU A 127 8.33 1.17 -12.68
C GLU A 127 6.98 1.44 -11.98
N LEU A 128 6.41 0.45 -11.29
CA LEU A 128 5.15 0.60 -10.55
C LEU A 128 5.26 1.60 -9.40
N LEU A 129 6.41 1.64 -8.74
CA LEU A 129 6.67 2.46 -7.55
C LEU A 129 7.36 3.79 -7.88
N GLU A 130 7.57 4.09 -9.16
CA GLU A 130 8.33 5.26 -9.63
C GLU A 130 9.68 5.42 -8.89
N LEU A 131 10.34 4.29 -8.63
CA LEU A 131 11.63 4.23 -7.98
C LEU A 131 12.73 4.34 -9.03
N ASP A 132 13.69 5.23 -8.79
CA ASP A 132 14.94 5.19 -9.54
C ASP A 132 15.65 3.87 -9.20
N SER A 133 16.02 3.09 -10.21
CA SER A 133 16.78 1.86 -10.00
C SER A 133 18.08 2.20 -9.28
N TYR A 134 18.34 1.55 -8.15
CA TYR A 134 19.61 1.71 -7.44
C TYR A 134 20.70 1.01 -8.25
N GLU A 135 21.37 1.72 -9.15
CA GLU A 135 22.65 1.27 -9.68
C GLU A 135 23.68 1.39 -8.55
N GLU A 136 24.03 0.25 -7.95
CA GLU A 136 25.11 0.16 -6.95
C GLU A 136 26.43 0.75 -7.52
N PHE A 137 27.05 1.66 -6.76
CA PHE A 137 28.48 1.99 -6.87
C PHE A 137 29.35 0.89 -6.28
#